data_AF-A0A7L8AC21-F1
#
_entry.id   AF-A0A7L8AC21-F1
#
_cell.length_a   1.000
_cell.length_b   1.000
_cell.length_c   1.000
_cell.angle_alpha   90.00
_cell.angle_beta   90.00
_cell.angle_gamma   90.00
#
_symmetry.space_group_name_H-M   'P 1'
#
loop_
_entity.id
_entity.type
_entity.pdbx_description
1 polymer ?
#
loop_
_entity_poly.entity_id
_entity_poly.type
_entity_poly.pdbx_seq_one_letter_code
_entity_poly.pdbx_strand_id
1 'polypeptide(L)'
;MKTNTSTLENKLNKIENYIPDFERINTKASKANVAWHLDHSLKVINSVVGVLQNSDPNLYKDNFSFLGKVLLKFNFFPKGKAKAPKHVLPPEIVSKEDIISQLTAAKENIKEIEKLDANAFFKHPMFGNVNKIRVVPFLNAHTNHHLKIVKSILK
;
A
#
# COMPACT_ATOMS: atom_id res chain seq x y z
N MET A 1 17.74 6.87 11.49
CA MET A 1 16.95 5.69 11.91
C MET A 1 16.90 4.70 10.76
N LYS A 2 17.20 3.41 11.01
CA LYS A 2 16.96 2.35 10.01
C LYS A 2 15.45 2.17 9.86
N THR A 3 14.95 2.21 8.63
CA THR A 3 13.54 1.97 8.32
C THR A 3 13.33 0.48 8.11
N ASN A 4 12.90 -0.25 9.13
CA ASN A 4 12.71 -1.70 9.04
C ASN A 4 11.54 -2.07 8.12
N THR A 5 11.82 -2.77 7.02
CA THR A 5 10.84 -3.18 5.99
C THR A 5 10.26 -4.58 6.18
N SER A 6 10.73 -5.36 7.17
CA SER A 6 10.25 -6.74 7.44
C SER A 6 8.73 -6.85 7.61
N THR A 7 8.09 -5.78 8.10
CA THR A 7 6.63 -5.73 8.19
C THR A 7 5.98 -5.77 6.81
N LEU A 8 6.55 -5.08 5.81
CA LEU A 8 6.05 -5.10 4.43
C LEU A 8 6.36 -6.42 3.74
N GLU A 9 7.53 -7.00 3.95
CA GLU A 9 7.89 -8.34 3.44
C GLU A 9 6.85 -9.38 3.89
N ASN A 10 6.50 -9.37 5.18
CA ASN A 10 5.46 -10.22 5.73
C ASN A 10 4.06 -9.97 5.13
N LYS A 11 3.77 -8.73 4.68
CA LYS A 11 2.52 -8.42 3.97
C LYS A 11 2.55 -8.93 2.52
N LEU A 12 3.68 -8.78 1.83
CA LEU A 12 3.86 -9.30 0.47
C LEU A 12 3.75 -10.83 0.44
N ASN A 13 4.32 -11.53 1.43
CA ASN A 13 4.15 -12.99 1.56
C ASN A 13 2.68 -13.38 1.76
N LYS A 14 1.91 -12.57 2.51
CA LYS A 14 0.46 -12.80 2.66
C LYS A 14 -0.31 -12.55 1.36
N ILE A 15 0.06 -11.51 0.60
CA ILE A 15 -0.52 -11.27 -0.73
C ILE A 15 -0.27 -12.48 -1.63
N GLU A 16 0.98 -12.96 -1.67
CA GLU A 16 1.39 -14.13 -2.45
C GLU A 16 0.55 -15.37 -2.11
N ASN A 17 0.35 -15.64 -0.83
CA ASN A 17 -0.48 -16.76 -0.36
C ASN A 17 -1.96 -16.66 -0.76
N TYR A 18 -2.46 -15.48 -1.12
CA TYR A 18 -3.84 -15.28 -1.59
C TYR A 18 -3.98 -15.31 -3.12
N ILE A 19 -2.86 -15.38 -3.88
CA ILE A 19 -2.90 -15.46 -5.34
C ILE A 19 -3.70 -16.68 -5.86
N PRO A 20 -3.64 -17.88 -5.24
CA PRO A 20 -4.46 -19.01 -5.69
C PRO A 20 -5.98 -18.72 -5.69
N ASP A 21 -6.44 -17.81 -4.81
CA ASP A 21 -7.84 -17.45 -4.65
C ASP A 21 -8.23 -16.15 -5.40
N PHE A 22 -7.40 -15.66 -6.33
CA PHE A 22 -7.57 -14.33 -6.93
C PHE A 22 -8.94 -14.09 -7.60
N GLU A 23 -9.59 -15.11 -8.15
CA GLU A 23 -10.92 -14.99 -8.78
C GLU A 23 -12.08 -14.94 -7.77
N ARG A 24 -11.85 -15.30 -6.51
CA ARG A 24 -12.91 -15.39 -5.49
C ARG A 24 -13.55 -14.02 -5.25
N ILE A 25 -14.88 -14.04 -5.07
CA ILE A 25 -15.67 -12.85 -4.79
C ILE A 25 -16.80 -13.18 -3.80
N ASN A 26 -17.06 -12.24 -2.89
CA ASN A 26 -18.20 -12.27 -1.99
C ASN A 26 -18.75 -10.84 -1.89
N THR A 27 -19.85 -10.57 -2.59
CA THR A 27 -20.43 -9.23 -2.72
C THR A 27 -20.97 -8.66 -1.42
N LYS A 28 -21.20 -9.50 -0.39
CA LYS A 28 -21.52 -9.03 0.97
C LYS A 28 -20.30 -8.43 1.67
N ALA A 29 -19.09 -8.88 1.33
CA ALA A 29 -17.83 -8.40 1.91
C ALA A 29 -17.23 -7.23 1.11
N SER A 30 -17.23 -7.33 -0.22
CA SER A 30 -16.69 -6.31 -1.13
C SER A 30 -17.35 -6.43 -2.51
N LYS A 31 -17.54 -5.30 -3.19
CA LYS A 31 -17.97 -5.29 -4.59
C LYS A 31 -16.88 -5.79 -5.55
N ALA A 32 -15.62 -5.76 -5.12
CA ALA A 32 -14.47 -6.22 -5.89
C ALA A 32 -14.02 -7.62 -5.45
N ASN A 33 -13.44 -8.38 -6.38
CA ASN A 33 -12.88 -9.71 -6.11
C ASN A 33 -11.51 -9.63 -5.39
N VAL A 34 -10.94 -10.78 -5.06
CA VAL A 34 -9.61 -10.86 -4.44
C VAL A 34 -8.54 -10.23 -5.34
N ALA A 35 -8.53 -10.52 -6.64
CA ALA A 35 -7.55 -10.02 -7.60
C ALA A 35 -7.42 -8.50 -7.55
N TRP A 36 -8.55 -7.78 -7.55
CA TRP A 36 -8.58 -6.32 -7.45
C TRP A 36 -7.90 -5.82 -6.17
N HIS A 37 -8.15 -6.46 -5.03
CA HIS A 37 -7.57 -6.05 -3.76
C HIS A 37 -6.06 -6.33 -3.67
N LEU A 38 -5.61 -7.45 -4.24
CA LEU A 38 -4.17 -7.77 -4.32
C LEU A 38 -3.45 -6.77 -5.24
N ASP A 39 -3.95 -6.58 -6.46
CA ASP A 39 -3.36 -5.67 -7.45
C ASP A 39 -3.34 -4.22 -6.96
N HIS A 40 -4.46 -3.73 -6.39
CA HIS A 40 -4.51 -2.38 -5.84
C HIS A 40 -3.48 -2.17 -4.73
N SER A 41 -3.33 -3.15 -3.83
CA SER A 41 -2.34 -3.07 -2.74
C SER A 41 -0.91 -2.98 -3.28
N LEU A 42 -0.59 -3.79 -4.30
CA LEU A 42 0.73 -3.80 -4.92
C LEU A 42 1.01 -2.51 -5.70
N LYS A 43 0.04 -2.02 -6.47
CA LYS A 43 0.15 -0.73 -7.19
C LYS A 43 0.39 0.44 -6.24
N VAL A 44 -0.27 0.47 -5.08
CA VAL A 44 -0.03 1.51 -4.06
C VAL A 44 1.38 1.43 -3.51
N ILE A 45 1.89 0.23 -3.18
CA ILE A 45 3.28 0.06 -2.73
C ILE A 45 4.26 0.57 -3.81
N ASN A 46 4.12 0.08 -5.03
CA ASN A 46 5.00 0.44 -6.15
C ASN A 46 4.97 1.94 -6.44
N SER A 47 3.78 2.53 -6.53
CA SER A 47 3.61 3.96 -6.80
C SER A 47 4.18 4.82 -5.68
N VAL A 48 3.89 4.50 -4.42
CA VAL A 48 4.39 5.29 -3.29
C VAL A 48 5.91 5.25 -3.24
N VAL A 49 6.53 4.07 -3.31
CA VAL A 49 7.99 3.96 -3.30
C VAL A 49 8.62 4.72 -4.48
N GLY A 50 8.04 4.58 -5.67
CA GLY A 50 8.48 5.34 -6.85
C GLY A 50 8.40 6.85 -6.65
N VAL A 51 7.36 7.37 -5.99
CA VAL A 51 7.27 8.80 -5.67
C VAL A 51 8.35 9.22 -4.66
N LEU A 52 8.62 8.42 -3.61
CA LEU A 52 9.70 8.76 -2.68
C LEU A 52 11.07 8.79 -3.38
N GLN A 53 11.37 7.80 -4.23
CA GLN A 53 12.62 7.73 -5.00
C GLN A 53 12.87 8.97 -5.86
N ASN A 54 11.81 9.57 -6.40
CA ASN A 54 11.90 10.73 -7.29
C ASN A 54 11.62 12.07 -6.59
N SER A 55 11.35 12.07 -5.28
CA SER A 55 11.08 13.30 -4.53
C SER A 55 12.37 14.06 -4.21
N ASP A 56 12.34 15.39 -4.31
CA ASP A 56 13.43 16.25 -3.81
C ASP A 56 13.31 16.40 -2.29
N PRO A 57 14.25 15.86 -1.49
CA PRO A 57 14.18 15.93 -0.03
C PRO A 57 14.23 17.36 0.53
N ASN A 58 14.77 18.34 -0.22
CA ASN A 58 14.83 19.74 0.21
C ASN A 58 13.46 20.42 0.18
N LEU A 59 12.50 19.86 -0.56
CA LEU A 59 11.12 20.36 -0.61
C LEU A 59 10.24 19.77 0.50
N TYR A 60 10.78 18.88 1.32
CA TYR A 60 10.04 18.28 2.41
C TYR A 60 9.64 19.34 3.45
N LYS A 61 8.38 19.26 3.87
CA LYS A 61 7.82 20.02 5.00
C LYS A 61 7.10 19.06 5.91
N ASP A 62 7.36 19.10 7.22
CA ASP A 62 6.60 18.29 8.18
C ASP A 62 5.23 18.90 8.48
N ASN A 63 4.31 18.74 7.54
CA ASN A 63 2.90 19.11 7.69
C ASN A 63 2.02 17.88 7.94
N PHE A 64 2.59 16.81 8.50
CA PHE A 64 1.88 15.56 8.70
C PHE A 64 0.72 15.71 9.69
N SER A 65 -0.51 15.41 9.24
CA SER A 65 -1.73 15.75 9.97
C SER A 65 -1.89 14.94 11.27
N PHE A 66 -2.53 15.55 12.29
CA PHE A 66 -2.85 14.84 13.53
C PHE A 66 -3.72 13.61 13.30
N LEU A 67 -4.69 13.71 12.38
CA LEU A 67 -5.51 12.58 11.95
C LEU A 67 -4.66 11.43 11.39
N GLY A 68 -3.66 11.74 10.55
CA GLY A 68 -2.70 10.76 10.04
C GLY A 68 -1.94 10.06 11.15
N LYS A 69 -1.50 10.80 12.19
CA LYS A 69 -0.79 10.24 13.36
C LYS A 69 -1.66 9.21 14.08
N VAL A 70 -2.92 9.56 14.34
CA VAL A 70 -3.88 8.67 15.02
C VAL A 70 -4.14 7.41 14.17
N LEU A 71 -4.48 7.57 12.89
CA LEU A 71 -4.83 6.45 12.02
C LEU A 71 -3.68 5.47 11.81
N LEU A 72 -2.45 5.97 11.59
CA LEU A 72 -1.29 5.10 11.43
C LEU A 72 -0.89 4.42 12.73
N LYS A 73 -1.01 5.09 13.89
CA LYS A 73 -0.75 4.48 15.21
C LYS A 73 -1.64 3.25 15.45
N PHE A 74 -2.90 3.30 15.01
CA PHE A 74 -3.85 2.19 15.14
C PHE A 74 -3.89 1.25 13.93
N ASN A 75 -2.98 1.40 12.97
CA ASN A 75 -2.92 0.57 11.75
C ASN A 75 -4.27 0.50 11.01
N PHE A 76 -4.95 1.64 10.92
CA PHE A 76 -6.36 1.73 10.54
C PHE A 76 -6.59 2.71 9.37
N PHE A 77 -7.36 2.26 8.38
CA PHE A 77 -7.90 3.11 7.33
C PHE A 77 -9.43 3.00 7.32
N PRO A 78 -10.15 4.13 7.41
CA PRO A 78 -11.61 4.13 7.43
C PRO A 78 -12.17 3.74 6.06
N LYS A 79 -13.10 2.78 6.06
CA LYS A 79 -13.82 2.34 4.85
C LYS A 79 -14.65 3.50 4.28
N GLY A 80 -14.68 3.64 2.96
CA GLY A 80 -15.57 4.56 2.23
C GLY A 80 -15.27 6.05 2.39
N LYS A 81 -14.16 6.44 3.02
CA LYS A 81 -13.83 7.86 3.27
C LYS A 81 -12.80 8.44 2.28
N ALA A 82 -12.09 7.61 1.54
CA ALA A 82 -11.07 8.05 0.59
C ALA A 82 -11.26 7.33 -0.74
N LYS A 83 -11.08 8.10 -1.84
CA LYS A 83 -11.04 7.56 -3.20
C LYS A 83 -9.59 7.35 -3.60
N ALA A 84 -9.27 6.15 -4.08
CA ALA A 84 -7.94 5.86 -4.60
C ALA A 84 -7.65 6.70 -5.88
N PRO A 85 -6.43 7.22 -6.06
CA PRO A 85 -6.02 7.88 -7.29
C PRO A 85 -6.16 6.96 -8.51
N LYS A 86 -6.47 7.53 -9.69
CA LYS A 86 -6.73 6.76 -10.92
C LYS A 86 -5.60 5.80 -11.30
N HIS A 87 -4.34 6.20 -11.11
CA HIS A 87 -3.18 5.42 -11.52
C HIS A 87 -2.90 4.17 -10.66
N VAL A 88 -3.49 4.09 -9.46
CA VAL A 88 -3.42 2.88 -8.62
C VAL A 88 -4.72 2.09 -8.62
N LEU A 89 -5.71 2.48 -9.45
CA LEU A 89 -6.90 1.66 -9.65
C LEU A 89 -6.52 0.46 -10.52
N PRO A 90 -6.86 -0.77 -10.10
CA PRO A 90 -6.79 -1.93 -10.97
C PRO A 90 -7.64 -1.74 -12.23
N PRO A 91 -7.26 -2.39 -13.35
CA PRO A 91 -8.15 -2.56 -14.50
C PRO A 91 -9.41 -3.37 -14.11
N GLU A 92 -10.39 -3.41 -15.01
CA GLU A 92 -11.63 -4.18 -14.80
C GLU A 92 -11.34 -5.68 -14.64
N ILE A 93 -10.44 -6.20 -15.47
CA ILE A 93 -9.96 -7.58 -15.41
C ILE A 93 -8.50 -7.55 -15.01
N VAL A 94 -8.19 -8.18 -13.87
CA VAL A 94 -6.82 -8.33 -13.35
C VAL A 94 -6.38 -9.76 -13.60
N SER A 95 -5.32 -9.95 -14.40
CA SER A 95 -4.75 -11.28 -14.63
C SER A 95 -3.87 -11.73 -13.46
N LYS A 96 -3.63 -13.04 -13.34
CA LYS A 96 -2.70 -13.58 -12.34
C LYS A 96 -1.28 -13.11 -12.61
N GLU A 97 -0.90 -13.02 -13.88
CA GLU A 97 0.40 -12.59 -14.37
C GLU A 97 0.68 -11.14 -13.98
N ASP A 98 -0.33 -10.27 -14.07
CA ASP A 98 -0.23 -8.88 -13.61
C ASP A 98 0.05 -8.80 -12.11
N ILE A 99 -0.64 -9.61 -11.29
CA ILE A 99 -0.42 -9.64 -9.84
C ILE A 99 1.00 -10.11 -9.52
N ILE A 100 1.50 -11.15 -10.20
CA ILE A 100 2.86 -11.67 -10.01
C ILE A 100 3.90 -10.62 -10.41
N SER A 101 3.69 -9.93 -11.52
CA SER A 101 4.57 -8.84 -11.98
C SER A 101 4.60 -7.68 -10.97
N GLN A 102 3.43 -7.23 -10.52
CA GLN A 102 3.32 -6.17 -9.50
C GLN A 102 3.94 -6.59 -8.16
N LEU A 103 3.81 -7.86 -7.76
CA LEU A 103 4.40 -8.41 -6.54
C LEU A 103 5.92 -8.44 -6.63
N THR A 104 6.47 -8.84 -7.77
CA THR A 104 7.91 -8.86 -8.02
C THR A 104 8.48 -7.45 -7.93
N ALA A 105 7.85 -6.48 -8.60
CA ALA A 105 8.21 -5.07 -8.49
C ALA A 105 8.12 -4.55 -7.05
N ALA A 106 7.08 -4.94 -6.30
CA ALA A 106 6.91 -4.52 -4.91
C ALA A 106 7.99 -5.08 -4.00
N LYS A 107 8.39 -6.36 -4.19
CA LYS A 107 9.49 -6.99 -3.43
C LYS A 107 10.82 -6.25 -3.66
N GLU A 108 11.10 -5.79 -4.88
CA GLU A 108 12.31 -5.01 -5.15
C GLU A 108 12.21 -3.57 -4.61
N ASN A 109 11.09 -2.90 -4.85
CA ASN A 109 10.88 -1.52 -4.41
C ASN A 109 11.02 -1.36 -2.89
N ILE A 110 10.48 -2.28 -2.09
CA ILE A 110 10.58 -2.14 -0.63
C ILE A 110 12.01 -2.21 -0.11
N LYS A 111 12.94 -2.91 -0.79
CA LYS A 111 14.36 -2.96 -0.41
C LYS A 111 15.05 -1.60 -0.57
N GLU A 112 14.60 -0.81 -1.55
CA GLU A 112 15.18 0.51 -1.83
C GLU A 112 14.79 1.56 -0.78
N ILE A 113 13.70 1.36 -0.03
CA ILE A 113 13.23 2.31 0.99
C ILE A 113 14.34 2.64 2.01
N GLU A 114 15.13 1.64 2.42
CA GLU A 114 16.20 1.83 3.39
C GLU A 114 17.31 2.78 2.91
N LYS A 115 17.50 2.89 1.59
CA LYS A 115 18.54 3.71 0.96
C LYS A 115 18.11 5.16 0.69
N LEU A 116 16.81 5.45 0.77
CA LEU A 116 16.28 6.78 0.49
C LEU A 116 16.71 7.83 1.53
N ASP A 117 16.67 9.09 1.14
CA ASP A 117 16.83 10.20 2.06
C ASP A 117 15.75 10.18 3.17
N ALA A 118 16.08 10.64 4.38
CA ALA A 118 15.14 10.70 5.51
C ALA A 118 13.91 11.59 5.23
N ASN A 119 14.09 12.59 4.38
CA ASN A 119 13.08 13.55 3.96
C ASN A 119 12.45 13.21 2.60
N ALA A 120 12.88 12.13 1.93
CA ALA A 120 12.16 11.62 0.77
C ALA A 120 10.68 11.37 1.14
N PHE A 121 9.75 11.85 0.33
CA PHE A 121 8.34 11.96 0.72
C PHE A 121 7.37 11.84 -0.45
N PHE A 122 6.13 11.49 -0.14
CA PHE A 122 5.00 11.67 -1.04
C PHE A 122 3.92 12.53 -0.39
N LYS A 123 3.08 13.15 -1.22
CA LYS A 123 1.97 14.00 -0.77
C LYS A 123 0.70 13.16 -0.66
N HIS A 124 0.12 13.09 0.53
CA HIS A 124 -1.16 12.43 0.76
C HIS A 124 -2.26 13.48 1.04
N PRO A 125 -3.40 13.48 0.32
CA PRO A 125 -4.42 14.53 0.43
C PRO A 125 -4.93 14.80 1.86
N MET A 126 -5.03 13.74 2.68
CA MET A 126 -5.55 13.85 4.06
C MET A 126 -4.44 13.91 5.12
N PHE A 127 -3.23 13.44 4.79
CA PHE A 127 -2.16 13.28 5.78
C PHE A 127 -1.05 14.31 5.63
N GLY A 128 -1.01 15.09 4.55
CA GLY A 128 0.14 15.92 4.23
C GLY A 128 1.29 15.10 3.68
N ASN A 129 2.52 15.55 3.91
CA ASN A 129 3.73 14.90 3.45
C ASN A 129 4.06 13.69 4.33
N VAL A 130 4.15 12.53 3.70
CA VAL A 130 4.53 11.27 4.35
C VAL A 130 5.95 10.94 3.91
N ASN A 131 6.91 11.09 4.81
CA ASN A 131 8.34 10.85 4.55
C ASN A 131 8.76 9.41 4.89
N LYS A 132 10.04 9.09 4.64
CA LYS A 132 10.65 7.77 4.86
C LYS A 132 10.34 7.12 6.21
N ILE A 133 10.30 7.87 7.31
CA ILE A 133 9.99 7.28 8.64
C ILE A 133 8.51 6.85 8.77
N ARG A 134 7.62 7.48 8.00
CA ARG A 134 6.16 7.26 8.04
C ARG A 134 5.66 6.34 6.92
N VAL A 135 6.46 6.12 5.87
CA VAL A 135 6.04 5.34 4.69
C VAL A 135 5.75 3.88 5.00
N VAL A 136 6.59 3.22 5.83
CA VAL A 136 6.38 1.81 6.18
C VAL A 136 5.10 1.63 7.01
N PRO A 137 4.85 2.42 8.08
CA PRO A 137 3.56 2.39 8.78
C PRO A 137 2.36 2.66 7.87
N PHE A 138 2.48 3.61 6.93
CA PHE A 138 1.44 3.93 5.95
C PHE A 138 1.10 2.72 5.06
N LEU A 139 2.12 2.15 4.41
CA LEU A 139 1.94 1.00 3.53
C LEU A 139 1.44 -0.23 4.31
N ASN A 140 1.95 -0.45 5.52
CA ASN A 140 1.46 -1.54 6.37
C ASN A 140 -0.03 -1.38 6.70
N ALA A 141 -0.48 -0.19 7.07
CA ALA A 141 -1.88 0.08 7.39
C ALA A 141 -2.79 -0.09 6.16
N HIS A 142 -2.36 0.39 5.00
CA HIS A 142 -3.10 0.25 3.75
C HIS A 142 -3.20 -1.22 3.33
N THR A 143 -2.07 -1.92 3.24
CA THR A 143 -2.06 -3.33 2.83
C THR A 143 -2.82 -4.20 3.84
N ASN A 144 -2.70 -3.94 5.14
CA ASN A 144 -3.46 -4.66 6.16
C ASN A 144 -4.97 -4.46 6.03
N HIS A 145 -5.41 -3.26 5.64
CA HIS A 145 -6.82 -3.00 5.34
C HIS A 145 -7.33 -3.89 4.21
N HIS A 146 -6.59 -4.00 3.10
CA HIS A 146 -6.97 -4.84 1.97
C HIS A 146 -6.92 -6.34 2.28
N LEU A 147 -5.90 -6.81 2.99
CA LEU A 147 -5.83 -8.22 3.42
C LEU A 147 -7.01 -8.61 4.35
N LYS A 148 -7.51 -7.69 5.18
CA LYS A 148 -8.74 -7.92 5.97
C LYS A 148 -9.98 -8.07 5.09
N ILE A 149 -10.06 -7.34 3.98
CA ILE A 149 -11.15 -7.47 3.01
C ILE A 149 -11.04 -8.81 2.29
N VAL A 150 -9.85 -9.18 1.79
CA VAL A 150 -9.59 -10.50 1.17
C VAL A 150 -9.98 -11.63 2.11
N LYS A 151 -9.54 -11.58 3.38
CA LYS A 151 -9.95 -12.56 4.39
C LYS A 151 -11.46 -12.61 4.61
N SER A 152 -12.17 -11.50 4.44
CA SER A 152 -13.64 -11.47 4.55
C SER A 152 -14.34 -12.00 3.30
N ILE A 153 -13.70 -11.91 2.13
CA ILE A 153 -14.19 -12.50 0.88
C ILE A 153 -14.08 -14.04 0.93
N LEU A 154 -13.00 -14.56 1.52
CA LEU A 154 -12.69 -15.99 1.61
C LEU A 154 -13.33 -16.70 2.82
N LYS A 155 -14.18 -16.01 3.58
CA LYS A 155 -15.01 -16.59 4.63
C LYS A 155 -16.37 -16.96 4.07
#